data_AF-A0A7S0I4V6-F1
#
_entry.id   AF-A0A7S0I4V6-F1
#
_cell.length_a   1.000
_cell.length_b   1.000
_cell.length_c   1.000
_cell.angle_alpha   90.00
_cell.angle_beta   90.00
_cell.angle_gamma   90.00
#
_symmetry.space_group_name_H-M   'P 1'
#
loop_
_entity.id
_entity.type
_entity.pdbx_description
1 polymer ?
#
loop_
_entity_poly.entity_id
_entity_poly.type
_entity_poly.pdbx_seq_one_letter_code
_entity_poly.pdbx_strand_id
1 'polypeptide(L)'
;APTVFGRRSKTFNTPVNAILLQALIIALLVGLDFDLIMGVDNFFSAVASTLQLAAAVELRRSHAALARPYRVPLGTKGLALLITPPIAMNGYIMYISATSSLLSALLVVAALTFGLLLYVPFLFGWRGKPAAPSRLPSADADGTPCMLPASPAGGRGDYILDGVLPPFTLEPI
;
A
#
# COMPACT_ATOMS: atom_id res chain seq x y z
N ALA A 1 -7.07 -13.56 -0.99
CA ALA A 1 -6.74 -14.02 0.37
C ALA A 1 -7.88 -14.88 0.91
N PRO A 2 -7.61 -15.96 1.65
CA PRO A 2 -8.65 -16.80 2.24
C PRO A 2 -9.44 -16.02 3.32
N THR A 3 -10.72 -16.31 3.44
CA THR A 3 -11.67 -15.61 4.34
C THR A 3 -11.29 -15.70 5.83
N VAL A 4 -10.46 -16.69 6.20
CA VAL A 4 -9.98 -16.93 7.57
C VAL A 4 -9.17 -15.75 8.14
N PHE A 5 -8.40 -15.04 7.31
CA PHE A 5 -7.62 -13.88 7.74
C PHE A 5 -8.45 -12.60 7.84
N GLY A 6 -9.56 -12.52 7.11
CA GLY A 6 -10.50 -11.39 7.16
C GLY A 6 -11.46 -11.44 8.35
N ARG A 7 -11.48 -12.55 9.09
CA ARG A 7 -12.40 -12.73 10.23
C ARG A 7 -11.94 -11.87 11.41
N ARG A 8 -12.74 -10.85 11.72
CA ARG A 8 -12.52 -9.98 12.89
C ARG A 8 -13.06 -10.62 14.16
N SER A 9 -12.35 -10.43 15.27
CA SER A 9 -12.82 -10.83 16.60
C SER A 9 -14.01 -9.98 17.04
N LYS A 10 -15.01 -10.60 17.68
CA LYS A 10 -16.21 -9.91 18.17
C LYS A 10 -15.92 -8.89 19.27
N THR A 11 -14.86 -9.11 20.05
CA THR A 11 -14.53 -8.29 21.22
C THR A 11 -13.62 -7.11 20.87
N PHE A 12 -12.60 -7.35 20.05
CA PHE A 12 -11.57 -6.34 19.73
C PHE A 12 -11.72 -5.74 18.33
N ASN A 13 -12.64 -6.26 17.50
CA ASN A 13 -12.80 -5.88 16.09
C ASN A 13 -11.53 -5.97 15.22
N THR A 14 -10.49 -6.66 15.70
CA THR A 14 -9.22 -6.87 15.00
C THR A 14 -9.12 -8.26 14.38
N PRO A 15 -8.38 -8.43 13.27
CA PRO A 15 -8.13 -9.72 12.65
C PRO A 15 -7.04 -10.50 13.43
N VAL A 16 -7.40 -11.10 14.56
CA VAL A 16 -6.47 -11.81 15.46
C VAL A 16 -5.67 -12.90 14.75
N ASN A 17 -6.30 -13.63 13.83
CA ASN A 17 -5.62 -14.68 13.05
C ASN A 17 -4.46 -14.13 12.20
N ALA A 18 -4.63 -12.94 11.63
CA ALA A 18 -3.58 -12.30 10.84
C ALA A 18 -2.41 -11.83 11.73
N ILE A 19 -2.73 -11.32 12.92
CA ILE A 19 -1.72 -10.88 13.90
C ILE A 19 -0.91 -12.07 14.39
N LEU A 20 -1.55 -13.17 14.76
CA LEU A 20 -0.87 -14.38 15.22
C LEU A 20 0.04 -14.97 14.12
N LEU A 21 -0.43 -15.00 12.87
CA LEU A 21 0.39 -15.44 11.75
C LEU A 21 1.62 -14.54 11.55
N GLN A 22 1.42 -13.22 11.56
CA GLN A 22 2.53 -12.26 11.42
C GLN A 22 3.54 -12.42 12.57
N ALA A 23 3.07 -12.54 13.81
CA ALA A 23 3.92 -12.72 14.98
C ALA A 23 4.73 -14.02 14.90
N LEU A 24 4.12 -15.11 14.43
CA LEU A 24 4.78 -16.38 14.19
C LEU A 24 5.91 -16.22 13.15
N ILE A 25 5.62 -15.60 12.00
CA ILE A 25 6.62 -15.38 10.94
C ILE A 25 7.80 -14.56 11.47
N ILE A 26 7.52 -13.48 12.21
CA ILE A 26 8.57 -12.65 12.83
C ILE A 26 9.40 -13.50 13.80
N ALA A 27 8.76 -14.29 14.67
CA ALA A 27 9.47 -15.14 15.62
C ALA A 27 10.40 -16.16 14.94
N LEU A 28 10.01 -16.71 13.79
CA LEU A 28 10.89 -17.56 12.97
C LEU A 28 12.06 -16.76 12.36
N LEU A 29 11.80 -15.52 11.95
CA LEU A 29 12.81 -14.65 11.34
C LEU A 29 13.89 -14.19 12.32
N VAL A 30 13.59 -14.08 13.61
CA VAL A 30 14.56 -13.67 14.66
C VAL A 30 15.78 -14.60 14.73
N GLY A 31 15.67 -15.84 14.26
CA GLY A 31 16.80 -16.77 14.18
C GLY A 31 17.78 -16.53 13.02
N LEU A 32 17.47 -15.62 12.09
CA LEU A 32 18.35 -15.27 10.97
C LEU A 32 19.21 -14.04 11.29
N ASP A 33 20.33 -13.91 10.58
CA ASP A 33 21.20 -12.75 10.67
C ASP A 33 20.46 -11.46 10.25
N PHE A 34 20.65 -10.40 11.04
CA PHE A 34 19.99 -9.12 10.82
C PHE A 34 20.30 -8.51 9.44
N ASP A 35 21.57 -8.57 9.02
CA ASP A 35 22.01 -8.04 7.72
C ASP A 35 21.35 -8.75 6.54
N LEU A 36 21.14 -10.07 6.68
CA LEU A 36 20.44 -10.87 5.70
C LEU A 36 18.97 -10.48 5.61
N ILE A 37 18.28 -10.34 6.75
CA ILE A 37 16.86 -9.94 6.78
C ILE A 37 16.68 -8.55 6.16
N MET A 38 17.50 -7.58 6.56
CA MET A 38 17.46 -6.22 5.99
C MET A 38 17.75 -6.22 4.50
N GLY A 39 18.74 -6.98 4.03
CA GLY A 39 19.07 -7.07 2.61
C GLY A 39 17.89 -7.56 1.78
N VAL A 40 17.21 -8.62 2.25
CA VAL A 40 16.03 -9.21 1.59
C VAL A 40 14.83 -8.24 1.63
N ASP A 41 14.55 -7.63 2.78
CA ASP A 41 13.43 -6.67 2.91
C ASP A 41 13.61 -5.44 2.03
N ASN A 42 14.82 -4.89 1.97
CA ASN A 42 15.15 -3.77 1.10
C ASN A 42 14.98 -4.12 -0.39
N PHE A 43 15.33 -5.35 -0.80
CA PHE A 43 15.10 -5.82 -2.15
C PHE A 43 13.60 -5.85 -2.48
N PHE A 44 12.78 -6.48 -1.64
CA PHE A 44 11.33 -6.57 -1.86
C PHE A 44 10.65 -5.20 -1.82
N SER A 45 11.10 -4.31 -0.94
CA SER A 45 10.61 -2.93 -0.85
C SER A 45 10.94 -2.11 -2.11
N ALA A 46 12.14 -2.26 -2.67
CA ALA A 46 12.54 -1.62 -3.93
C ALA A 46 11.74 -2.16 -5.13
N VAL A 47 11.51 -3.48 -5.19
CA VAL A 47 10.67 -4.12 -6.22
C VAL A 47 9.22 -3.62 -6.13
N ALA A 48 8.64 -3.61 -4.94
CA ALA A 48 7.27 -3.15 -4.70
C ALA A 48 7.09 -1.67 -5.11
N SER A 49 8.05 -0.83 -4.72
CA SER A 49 8.04 0.60 -5.08
C SER A 49 8.13 0.81 -6.59
N THR A 50 8.98 0.04 -7.29
CA THR A 50 9.10 0.09 -8.75
C THR A 50 7.82 -0.36 -9.44
N LEU A 51 7.18 -1.43 -8.95
CA LEU A 51 5.89 -1.89 -9.45
C LEU A 51 4.77 -0.87 -9.20
N GLN A 52 4.78 -0.20 -8.05
CA GLN A 52 3.80 0.85 -7.72
C GLN A 52 3.94 2.06 -8.63
N LEU A 53 5.17 2.47 -8.95
CA LEU A 53 5.45 3.53 -9.92
C LEU A 53 5.00 3.14 -11.33
N ALA A 54 5.28 1.90 -11.76
CA ALA A 54 4.79 1.37 -13.02
C ALA A 54 3.26 1.33 -13.08
N ALA A 55 2.60 0.86 -12.02
CA ALA A 55 1.15 0.85 -11.90
C ALA A 55 0.55 2.26 -11.91
N ALA A 56 1.22 3.25 -11.32
CA ALA A 56 0.77 4.64 -11.36
C ALA A 56 0.79 5.22 -12.79
N VAL A 57 1.79 4.86 -13.59
CA VAL A 57 1.87 5.22 -15.02
C VAL A 57 0.80 4.48 -15.82
N GLU A 58 0.63 3.18 -15.58
CA GLU A 58 -0.36 2.35 -16.27
C GLU A 58 -1.79 2.81 -15.96
N LEU A 59 -2.08 3.22 -14.73
CA LEU A 59 -3.38 3.76 -14.35
C LEU A 59 -3.69 5.09 -15.06
N ARG A 60 -2.67 5.91 -15.33
CA ARG A 60 -2.86 7.15 -16.13
C ARG A 60 -3.19 6.85 -17.59
N ARG A 61 -2.66 5.75 -18.15
CA ARG A 61 -2.94 5.33 -19.53
C ARG A 61 -4.30 4.63 -19.66
N SER A 62 -4.55 3.64 -18.80
CA SER A 62 -5.71 2.76 -18.87
C SER A 62 -7.01 3.41 -18.37
N HIS A 63 -6.93 4.26 -17.32
CA HIS A 63 -8.11 4.85 -16.68
C HIS A 63 -7.98 6.37 -16.57
N ALA A 64 -7.75 7.04 -17.71
CA ALA A 64 -7.64 8.51 -17.79
C ALA A 64 -8.93 9.25 -17.38
N ALA A 65 -10.09 8.60 -17.45
CA ALA A 65 -11.39 9.17 -17.13
C ALA A 65 -11.78 9.14 -15.64
N LEU A 66 -10.94 8.58 -14.75
CA LEU A 66 -11.20 8.62 -13.30
C LEU A 66 -11.07 10.06 -12.78
N ALA A 67 -12.10 10.52 -12.05
CA ALA A 67 -12.05 11.77 -11.29
C ALA A 67 -10.93 11.66 -10.23
N ARG A 68 -9.86 12.45 -10.39
CA ARG A 68 -8.73 12.49 -9.45
C ARG A 68 -8.78 13.80 -8.66
N PRO A 69 -9.14 13.78 -7.37
CA PRO A 69 -9.14 14.96 -6.50
C PRO A 69 -7.78 15.65 -6.40
N TYR A 70 -6.68 14.88 -6.55
CA TYR A 70 -5.32 15.41 -6.66
C TYR A 70 -4.68 14.99 -7.98
N ARG A 71 -4.47 15.95 -8.87
CA ARG A 71 -3.71 15.76 -10.11
C ARG A 71 -2.33 16.39 -9.94
N VAL A 72 -1.29 15.58 -10.11
CA VAL A 72 0.08 16.12 -10.19
C VAL A 72 0.13 17.03 -11.42
N PRO A 73 0.47 18.33 -11.27
CA PRO A 73 0.40 19.31 -12.35
C PRO A 73 1.47 19.12 -13.45
N LEU A 74 2.24 18.04 -13.37
CA LEU A 74 3.25 17.67 -14.34
C LEU A 74 2.61 16.80 -15.43
N GLY A 75 2.67 17.26 -16.69
CA GLY A 75 2.25 16.48 -17.86
C GLY A 75 2.99 15.14 -17.97
N THR A 76 2.61 14.28 -18.92
CA THR A 76 3.12 12.90 -19.00
C THR A 76 4.65 12.81 -19.03
N LYS A 77 5.33 13.76 -19.70
CA LYS A 77 6.79 13.84 -19.74
C LYS A 77 7.41 14.27 -18.41
N GLY A 78 6.81 15.25 -17.73
CA GLY A 78 7.26 15.70 -16.41
C GLY A 78 7.09 14.62 -15.34
N LEU A 79 6.03 13.81 -15.46
CA LEU A 79 5.86 12.63 -14.60
C LEU A 79 6.93 11.58 -14.86
N ALA A 80 7.22 11.26 -16.13
CA ALA A 80 8.27 10.30 -16.46
C ALA A 80 9.61 10.75 -15.88
N LEU A 81 9.96 12.02 -16.06
CA LEU A 81 11.19 12.61 -15.49
C LEU A 81 11.22 12.54 -13.95
N LEU A 82 10.09 12.78 -13.28
CA LEU A 82 9.99 12.72 -11.82
C LEU A 82 10.17 11.28 -11.28
N ILE A 83 9.71 10.29 -12.04
CA ILE A 83 9.78 8.87 -11.65
C ILE A 83 11.15 8.25 -11.98
N THR A 84 11.92 8.83 -12.91
CA THR A 84 13.25 8.31 -13.28
C THR A 84 14.23 8.23 -12.10
N PRO A 85 14.45 9.28 -11.28
CA PRO A 85 15.34 9.20 -10.12
C PRO A 85 14.98 8.11 -9.11
N PRO A 86 13.73 7.97 -8.63
CA PRO A 86 13.39 6.92 -7.68
C PRO A 86 13.48 5.52 -8.29
N ILE A 87 13.19 5.34 -9.58
CA ILE A 87 13.42 4.04 -10.25
C ILE A 87 14.91 3.70 -10.30
N ALA A 88 15.77 4.66 -10.65
CA ALA A 88 17.21 4.44 -10.69
C ALA A 88 17.76 4.08 -9.30
N MET A 89 17.33 4.81 -8.26
CA MET A 89 17.71 4.52 -6.88
C MET A 89 17.24 3.13 -6.42
N ASN A 90 15.99 2.77 -6.71
CA ASN A 90 15.47 1.44 -6.39
C ASN A 90 16.24 0.34 -7.12
N GLY A 91 16.62 0.56 -8.38
CA GLY A 91 17.46 -0.36 -9.15
C GLY A 91 18.84 -0.54 -8.51
N TYR A 92 19.43 0.53 -8.00
CA TYR A 92 20.71 0.48 -7.28
C TYR A 92 20.61 -0.30 -5.96
N ILE A 93 19.56 -0.06 -5.17
CA ILE A 93 19.28 -0.83 -3.94
C ILE A 93 19.11 -2.31 -4.27
N MET A 94 18.35 -2.62 -5.32
CA MET A 94 18.13 -3.99 -5.78
C MET A 94 19.45 -4.68 -6.16
N TYR A 95 20.36 -3.96 -6.84
CA TYR A 95 21.68 -4.46 -7.18
C TYR A 95 22.54 -4.74 -5.94
N ILE A 96 22.67 -3.77 -5.03
CA ILE A 96 23.45 -3.95 -3.80
C ILE A 96 22.90 -5.13 -2.99
N SER A 97 21.60 -5.13 -2.70
CA SER A 97 20.94 -6.16 -1.90
C SER A 97 21.10 -7.57 -2.49
N ALA A 98 21.12 -7.71 -3.81
CA ALA A 98 21.35 -8.97 -4.49
C ALA A 98 22.81 -9.44 -4.41
N THR A 99 23.76 -8.49 -4.39
CA THR A 99 25.21 -8.78 -4.30
C THR A 99 25.73 -8.92 -2.86
N SER A 100 24.94 -8.54 -1.85
CA SER A 100 25.37 -8.57 -0.44
C SER A 100 25.74 -9.97 0.06
N SER A 101 24.98 -11.00 -0.31
CA SER A 101 25.30 -12.38 0.06
C SER A 101 24.62 -13.40 -0.86
N LEU A 102 25.25 -14.57 -1.05
CA LEU A 102 24.62 -15.67 -1.80
C LEU A 102 23.35 -16.17 -1.13
N LEU A 103 23.32 -16.18 0.21
CA LEU A 103 22.17 -16.63 0.98
C LEU A 103 20.97 -15.67 0.79
N SER A 104 21.19 -14.35 0.85
CA SER A 104 20.13 -13.36 0.58
C SER A 104 19.59 -13.47 -0.85
N ALA A 105 20.47 -13.67 -1.84
CA ALA A 105 20.05 -13.88 -3.22
C ALA A 105 19.16 -15.14 -3.37
N LEU A 106 19.53 -16.25 -2.71
CA LEU A 106 18.72 -17.47 -2.71
C LEU A 106 17.37 -17.26 -2.02
N LEU A 107 17.32 -16.56 -0.89
CA LEU A 107 16.05 -16.26 -0.21
C LEU A 107 15.14 -15.38 -1.04
N VAL A 108 15.69 -14.38 -1.73
CA VAL A 108 14.95 -13.54 -2.67
C VAL A 108 14.36 -14.39 -3.81
N VAL A 109 15.16 -15.25 -4.43
CA VAL A 109 14.69 -16.15 -5.50
C VAL A 109 13.65 -17.14 -4.97
N ALA A 110 13.85 -17.71 -3.78
CA ALA A 110 12.90 -18.61 -3.15
C ALA A 110 11.57 -17.91 -2.84
N ALA A 111 11.61 -16.69 -2.31
CA ALA A 111 10.41 -15.91 -2.03
C ALA A 111 9.70 -15.44 -3.32
N LEU A 112 10.43 -15.08 -4.38
CA LEU A 112 9.84 -14.77 -5.69
C LEU A 112 9.20 -15.99 -6.34
N THR A 113 9.86 -17.15 -6.32
CA THR A 113 9.32 -18.39 -6.87
C THR A 113 8.12 -18.88 -6.09
N PHE A 114 8.16 -18.83 -4.76
CA PHE A 114 7.02 -19.14 -3.90
C PHE A 114 5.85 -18.18 -4.14
N GLY A 115 6.12 -16.87 -4.25
CA GLY A 115 5.12 -15.86 -4.59
C GLY A 115 4.49 -16.11 -5.96
N LEU A 116 5.30 -16.43 -6.97
CA LEU A 116 4.83 -16.77 -8.32
C LEU A 116 4.00 -18.05 -8.30
N LEU A 117 4.45 -19.09 -7.59
CA LEU A 117 3.73 -20.36 -7.45
C LEU A 117 2.35 -20.16 -6.81
N LEU A 118 2.25 -19.30 -5.79
CA LEU A 118 0.96 -18.90 -5.20
C LEU A 118 0.11 -18.04 -6.15
N TYR A 119 0.72 -17.31 -7.08
CA TYR A 119 0.02 -16.49 -8.07
C TYR A 119 -0.48 -17.30 -9.28
N VAL A 120 0.20 -18.37 -9.70
CA VAL A 120 -0.21 -19.26 -10.81
C VAL A 120 -1.69 -19.71 -10.73
N PRO A 121 -2.22 -20.21 -9.60
CA PRO A 121 -3.64 -20.58 -9.53
C PRO A 121 -4.57 -19.36 -9.70
N PHE A 122 -4.15 -18.17 -9.25
CA PHE A 122 -4.90 -16.93 -9.45
C PHE A 122 -4.93 -16.51 -10.93
N LEU A 123 -3.88 -16.82 -11.69
CA LEU A 123 -3.83 -16.63 -13.14
C LEU A 123 -4.74 -17.62 -13.89
N PHE A 124 -4.85 -18.87 -13.39
CA PHE A 124 -5.69 -19.94 -13.96
C PHE A 124 -7.19 -19.81 -13.66
N GLY A 125 -7.66 -18.66 -13.17
CA GLY A 125 -9.09 -18.37 -13.05
C GLY A 125 -9.64 -18.39 -11.63
N TRP A 126 -8.81 -18.53 -10.59
CA TRP A 126 -9.20 -18.25 -9.19
C TRP A 126 -9.32 -16.75 -8.89
N ARG A 127 -9.81 -15.97 -9.86
CA ARG A 127 -10.13 -14.54 -9.70
C ARG A 127 -11.40 -14.45 -8.85
N GLY A 128 -11.22 -14.47 -7.52
CA GLY A 128 -12.29 -14.08 -6.61
C GLY A 128 -12.84 -12.71 -7.02
N LYS A 129 -14.15 -12.52 -6.94
CA LYS A 129 -14.78 -11.23 -7.19
C LYS A 129 -14.05 -10.19 -6.32
N PRO A 130 -13.51 -9.10 -6.90
CA PRO A 130 -12.96 -8.03 -6.07
C PRO A 130 -14.05 -7.61 -5.08
N ALA A 131 -13.70 -7.56 -3.80
CA ALA A 131 -14.61 -7.04 -2.79
C ALA A 131 -15.08 -5.67 -3.29
N ALA A 132 -16.39 -5.49 -3.37
CA ALA A 132 -16.99 -4.26 -3.86
C ALA A 132 -16.32 -3.08 -3.16
N PRO A 133 -15.89 -2.03 -3.89
CA PRO A 133 -15.29 -0.88 -3.26
C PRO A 133 -16.25 -0.41 -2.16
N SER A 134 -15.75 -0.31 -0.92
CA SER A 134 -16.45 0.44 0.10
C SER A 134 -16.71 1.80 -0.53
N ARG A 135 -17.97 2.11 -0.83
CA ARG A 135 -18.35 3.44 -1.25
C ARG A 135 -17.83 4.36 -0.14
N LEU A 136 -16.74 5.06 -0.41
CA LEU A 136 -16.52 6.33 0.27
C LEU A 136 -17.80 7.13 -0.03
N PRO A 137 -18.39 7.84 0.96
CA PRO A 137 -19.50 8.74 0.69
C PRO A 137 -19.16 9.51 -0.58
N SER A 138 -19.92 9.24 -1.63
CA SER A 138 -19.81 10.03 -2.85
C SER A 138 -20.02 11.47 -2.42
N ALA A 139 -19.20 12.37 -2.97
CA ALA A 139 -19.43 13.81 -2.90
C ALA A 139 -20.93 14.09 -2.80
N ASP A 140 -21.32 14.87 -1.78
CA ASP A 140 -22.68 15.35 -1.64
C ASP A 140 -23.11 15.99 -2.98
N ALA A 141 -24.42 16.02 -3.23
CA ALA A 141 -25.02 16.46 -4.50
C ALA A 141 -24.59 17.87 -4.99
N ASP A 142 -23.85 18.60 -4.16
CA ASP A 142 -23.35 19.97 -4.37
C ASP A 142 -21.93 20.03 -4.99
N GLY A 143 -21.28 18.89 -5.24
CA GLY A 143 -20.01 18.85 -5.98
C GLY A 143 -18.75 19.16 -5.16
N THR A 144 -18.86 19.27 -3.84
CA THR A 144 -17.73 19.48 -2.92
C THR A 144 -17.00 18.14 -2.72
N PRO A 145 -15.65 18.06 -2.91
CA PRO A 145 -14.91 16.85 -2.58
C PRO A 145 -15.05 16.55 -1.08
N CYS A 146 -15.48 15.34 -0.74
CA CYS A 146 -15.41 14.82 0.63
C CYS A 146 -13.94 14.65 1.04
N MET A 147 -13.29 15.77 1.38
CA MET A 147 -12.10 15.74 2.21
C MET A 147 -12.58 15.25 3.57
N LEU A 148 -12.18 14.05 3.98
CA LEU A 148 -12.24 13.66 5.38
C LEU A 148 -11.51 14.76 6.17
N PRO A 149 -12.18 15.46 7.11
CA PRO A 149 -11.49 16.46 7.91
C PRO A 149 -10.31 15.77 8.60
N ALA A 150 -9.13 16.38 8.49
CA ALA A 150 -7.95 15.91 9.21
C ALA A 150 -8.32 15.77 10.69
N SER A 151 -8.08 14.60 11.27
CA SER A 151 -8.33 14.35 12.69
C SER A 151 -7.59 15.43 13.49
N PRO A 152 -8.28 16.33 14.21
CA PRO A 152 -7.61 17.31 15.02
C PRO A 152 -6.87 16.56 16.14
N ALA A 153 -5.58 16.85 16.30
CA ALA A 153 -4.84 16.40 17.46
C ALA A 153 -5.41 17.13 18.70
N GLY A 154 -6.00 16.37 19.61
CA GLY A 154 -6.35 16.83 20.95
C GLY A 154 -7.79 17.29 21.12
N GLY A 155 -8.54 16.54 21.94
CA GLY A 155 -9.87 16.92 22.40
C GLY A 155 -10.75 15.70 22.63
N ARG A 156 -10.99 15.38 23.90
CA ARG A 156 -11.94 14.35 24.32
C ARG A 156 -13.36 14.90 24.19
N GLY A 157 -14.23 14.14 23.54
CA GLY A 157 -15.68 14.23 23.69
C GLY A 157 -16.35 15.35 22.88
N ASP A 158 -17.56 15.05 22.42
CA ASP A 158 -18.65 16.02 22.20
C ASP A 158 -18.94 16.55 20.77
N TYR A 159 -18.34 16.00 19.71
CA TYR A 159 -18.67 16.43 18.33
C TYR A 159 -19.79 15.65 17.63
N ILE A 160 -20.27 14.53 18.22
CA ILE A 160 -21.21 13.62 17.54
C ILE A 160 -22.68 14.07 17.67
N LEU A 161 -22.99 15.04 18.54
CA LEU A 161 -24.37 15.28 18.98
C LEU A 161 -25.08 16.38 18.17
N ASP A 162 -24.36 17.32 17.55
CA ASP A 162 -25.00 18.54 17.03
C ASP A 162 -24.97 18.73 15.51
N GLY A 163 -24.39 17.80 14.72
CA GLY A 163 -24.58 17.75 13.27
C GLY A 163 -24.22 19.00 12.44
N VAL A 164 -23.61 20.02 13.06
CA VAL A 164 -23.26 21.30 12.44
C VAL A 164 -21.75 21.47 12.56
N LEU A 165 -21.05 21.30 11.43
CA LEU A 165 -19.66 21.70 11.31
C LEU A 165 -19.63 23.23 11.15
N PRO A 166 -18.91 24.00 11.99
CA PRO A 166 -18.76 25.43 11.78
C PRO A 166 -18.00 25.70 10.46
N PRO A 167 -18.28 26.82 9.78
CA PRO A 167 -17.61 27.16 8.53
C PRO A 167 -16.10 27.27 8.76
N PHE A 168 -15.32 26.64 7.86
CA PHE A 168 -13.87 26.65 7.87
C PHE A 168 -13.36 28.07 7.60
N THR A 169 -13.15 28.85 8.66
CA THR A 169 -12.47 30.14 8.58
C THR A 169 -10.97 29.88 8.57
N LEU A 170 -10.35 30.00 7.40
CA LEU A 170 -8.90 30.23 7.32
C LEU A 170 -8.64 31.63 7.86
N GLU A 171 -8.19 31.73 9.11
CA GLU A 171 -7.53 32.96 9.55
C GLU A 171 -6.26 33.14 8.72
N PRO A 172 -6.08 34.30 8.05
CA PRO A 172 -4.79 34.63 7.48
C PRO A 172 -3.81 34.88 8.63
N ILE A 173 -2.64 34.23 8.53
CA ILE A 173 -1.48 34.43 9.42
C ILE A 173 -0.99 35.87 9.31
#